data_AF-A0A417VNH4-F1
#
_entry.id   AF-A0A417VNH4-F1
#
_cell.length_a   1.000
_cell.length_b   1.000
_cell.length_c   1.000
_cell.angle_alpha   90.00
_cell.angle_beta   90.00
_cell.angle_gamma   90.00
#
_symmetry.space_group_name_H-M   'P 1'
#
loop_
_entity.id
_entity.type
_entity.pdbx_description
1 polymer ?
#
loop_
_entity_poly.entity_id
_entity_poly.type
_entity_poly.pdbx_seq_one_letter_code
_entity_poly.pdbx_strand_id
1 'polypeptide(L)'
;MIENYRIELRYARAEATGEYEITRRNTRRKKTVLVERYKTPVGLFLPDEWLQLALKAIEDAGKNKLLEQIKDYTREHAAWIHSEKDVEFHAVDCLCSGAYRYWENFHYEE
;
A
#
# COMPACT_ATOMS: atom_id res chain seq x y z
N MET A 1 -5.31 4.04 -15.81
CA MET A 1 -6.41 3.23 -15.23
C MET A 1 -6.02 2.82 -13.82
N ILE A 2 -6.98 2.65 -12.91
CA ILE A 2 -6.72 2.36 -11.49
C ILE A 2 -5.94 1.06 -11.32
N GLU A 3 -6.16 0.07 -12.20
CA GLU A 3 -5.47 -1.24 -12.13
C GLU A 3 -3.94 -1.12 -12.27
N ASN A 4 -3.45 -0.03 -12.86
CA ASN A 4 -2.00 0.20 -12.98
C ASN A 4 -1.33 0.46 -11.63
N TYR A 5 -2.09 0.77 -10.58
CA TYR A 5 -1.59 0.93 -9.21
C TYR A 5 -1.68 -0.36 -8.38
N ARG A 6 -2.11 -1.48 -8.96
CA ARG A 6 -2.10 -2.78 -8.27
C ARG A 6 -0.68 -3.12 -7.81
N ILE A 7 -0.55 -3.51 -6.54
CA ILE A 7 0.72 -3.98 -5.99
C ILE A 7 1.00 -5.38 -6.54
N GLU A 8 2.09 -5.53 -7.30
CA GLU A 8 2.58 -6.84 -7.76
C GLU A 8 3.53 -7.48 -6.76
N LEU A 9 4.35 -6.66 -6.11
CA LEU A 9 5.37 -7.12 -5.16
C LEU A 9 5.61 -6.04 -4.10
N ARG A 10 5.58 -6.46 -2.84
CA ARG A 10 6.13 -5.67 -1.73
C ARG A 10 7.60 -6.03 -1.59
N TYR A 11 8.47 -5.06 -1.86
CA TYR A 11 9.91 -5.23 -1.93
C TYR A 11 10.58 -4.42 -0.82
N ALA A 12 11.45 -5.04 -0.02
CA ALA A 12 12.21 -4.34 1.00
C ALA A 12 13.71 -4.45 0.70
N ARG A 13 14.45 -3.34 0.80
CA ARG A 13 15.90 -3.32 0.63
C ARG A 13 16.57 -2.52 1.74
N ALA A 14 17.70 -3.03 2.23
CA ALA A 14 18.56 -2.26 3.10
C ALA A 14 19.27 -1.15 2.30
N GLU A 15 19.00 0.10 2.65
CA GLU A 15 19.64 1.27 2.05
C GLU A 15 20.53 1.98 3.06
N ALA A 16 21.67 2.50 2.58
CA ALA A 16 22.60 3.21 3.44
C ALA A 16 22.05 4.61 3.74
N THR A 17 21.99 4.96 5.03
CA THR A 17 21.48 6.26 5.51
C THR A 17 22.47 7.41 5.28
N GLY A 18 23.67 7.12 4.77
CA GLY A 18 24.78 8.08 4.68
C GLY A 18 25.55 8.26 6.00
N GLU A 19 24.97 7.83 7.13
CA GLU A 19 25.62 7.77 8.44
C GLU A 19 26.55 6.56 8.58
N TYR A 20 27.60 6.72 9.37
CA TYR A 20 28.55 5.67 9.69
C TYR A 20 28.60 5.46 11.21
N GLU A 21 28.59 4.20 11.64
CA GLU A 21 28.83 3.80 13.02
C GLU A 21 30.25 3.26 13.20
N ILE A 22 30.88 3.58 14.34
CA ILE A 22 32.16 2.99 14.73
C ILE A 22 31.85 1.71 15.50
N THR A 23 32.24 0.57 14.94
CA THR A 23 32.07 -0.72 15.61
C THR A 23 33.02 -0.86 16.78
N ARG A 24 32.76 -1.81 17.69
CA ARG A 24 33.64 -2.13 18.83
C ARG A 24 35.10 -2.44 18.44
N ARG A 25 35.34 -2.86 17.20
CA ARG A 25 36.69 -3.11 16.63
C ARG A 25 37.33 -1.87 16.00
N ASN A 26 36.78 -0.69 16.27
CA ASN A 26 37.20 0.59 15.70
C ASN A 26 37.13 0.65 14.17
N THR A 27 36.27 -0.17 13.54
CA THR A 27 36.03 -0.18 12.09
C THR A 27 34.77 0.60 11.76
N ARG A 28 34.80 1.39 10.68
CA ARG A 28 33.63 2.13 10.18
C ARG A 28 32.67 1.22 9.44
N ARG A 29 31.39 1.22 9.82
CA ARG A 29 30.31 0.53 9.12
C ARG A 29 29.23 1.53 8.72
N LYS A 30 28.67 1.38 7.51
CA LYS A 30 27.52 2.19 7.07
C LYS A 30 26.30 1.76 7.85
N LYS A 31 25.60 2.73 8.46
CA LYS A 31 24.28 2.48 9.02
C LYS A 31 23.31 2.28 7.87
N THR A 32 22.53 1.21 7.94
CA THR A 32 21.56 0.86 6.92
C THR A 32 20.18 0.77 7.55
N VAL A 33 19.17 1.28 6.86
CA VAL A 33 17.77 1.17 7.23
C VAL A 33 17.07 0.31 6.18
N LEU A 34 16.14 -0.53 6.63
CA LEU A 34 15.28 -1.27 5.72
C LEU A 34 14.23 -0.31 5.15
N VAL A 35 14.21 -0.18 3.83
CA VAL A 35 13.24 0.66 3.11
C VAL A 35 12.31 -0.25 2.32
N GLU A 36 11.03 -0.17 2.62
CA GLU A 36 9.97 -0.87 1.88
C GLU A 36 9.53 -0.05 0.66
N ARG A 37 9.29 -0.72 -0.45
CA ARG A 37 8.79 -0.17 -1.70
C ARG A 37 7.79 -1.13 -2.35
N TYR A 38 6.81 -0.57 -3.04
CA TYR A 38 5.81 -1.34 -3.75
C TYR A 38 6.06 -1.25 -5.25
N LYS A 39 6.17 -2.42 -5.87
CA LYS A 39 6.23 -2.54 -7.32
C LYS A 39 4.81 -2.59 -7.87
N THR A 40 4.48 -1.64 -8.71
CA THR A 40 3.25 -1.59 -9.50
C THR A 40 3.61 -1.58 -10.98
N PRO A 41 2.65 -1.82 -11.89
CA PRO A 41 2.85 -1.66 -13.33
C PRO A 41 3.44 -0.31 -13.76
N VAL A 42 3.17 0.77 -13.01
CA VAL A 42 3.70 2.11 -13.30
C VAL A 42 5.15 2.28 -12.82
N GLY A 43 5.54 1.63 -11.73
CA GLY A 43 6.89 1.81 -11.17
C GLY A 43 7.06 1.30 -9.75
N LEU A 44 8.11 1.79 -9.09
CA LEU A 44 8.45 1.49 -7.70
C LEU A 44 8.20 2.73 -6.84
N PHE A 45 7.36 2.59 -5.82
CA PHE A 45 6.94 3.69 -4.96
C PHE A 45 7.17 3.37 -3.49
N LEU A 46 7.36 4.39 -2.65
CA LEU A 46 7.23 4.22 -1.20
C LEU A 46 5.75 3.96 -0.83
N PRO A 47 5.47 3.33 0.33
CA PRO A 47 4.11 3.05 0.75
C PRO A 47 3.18 4.26 0.78
N ASP A 48 3.66 5.37 1.37
CA ASP A 48 2.89 6.61 1.48
C ASP A 48 2.67 7.28 0.11
N GLU A 49 3.70 7.27 -0.75
CA GLU A 49 3.62 7.81 -2.12
C GLU A 49 2.63 7.01 -2.97
N TRP A 50 2.68 5.68 -2.87
CA TRP A 50 1.77 4.79 -3.56
C TRP A 50 0.32 5.08 -3.17
N LEU A 51 0.04 5.21 -1.86
CA LEU A 51 -1.31 5.46 -1.37
C LEU A 51 -1.88 6.76 -1.92
N GLN A 52 -1.09 7.84 -1.90
CA GLN A 52 -1.51 9.13 -2.44
C GLN A 52 -1.82 9.08 -3.95
N LEU A 53 -0.96 8.40 -4.73
CA LEU A 53 -1.15 8.27 -6.17
C LEU A 53 -2.35 7.39 -6.51
N ALA A 54 -2.55 6.30 -5.77
CA ALA A 54 -3.67 5.39 -5.97
C ALA A 54 -5.01 6.08 -5.62
N LEU A 55 -5.08 6.80 -4.49
CA LEU A 55 -6.26 7.59 -4.11
C LEU A 55 -6.61 8.63 -5.16
N LYS A 56 -5.62 9.37 -5.67
CA LYS A 56 -5.85 10.33 -6.75
C LYS A 56 -6.39 9.65 -8.02
N ALA A 57 -5.86 8.50 -8.38
CA ALA A 57 -6.34 7.75 -9.54
C ALA A 57 -7.77 7.21 -9.37
N ILE A 58 -8.18 6.88 -8.14
CA ILE A 58 -9.53 6.47 -7.79
C ILE A 58 -10.50 7.67 -7.90
N GLU A 59 -10.08 8.84 -7.41
CA GLU A 59 -10.83 10.08 -7.50
C GLU A 59 -11.04 10.51 -8.95
N ASP A 60 -9.96 10.53 -9.75
CA ASP A 60 -10.00 10.87 -11.18
C ASP A 60 -10.91 9.91 -11.98
N ALA A 61 -11.08 8.68 -11.50
CA ALA A 61 -11.94 7.66 -12.10
C ALA A 61 -13.37 7.64 -11.51
N GLY A 62 -13.69 8.52 -10.55
CA GLY A 62 -15.01 8.62 -9.94
C GLY A 62 -15.39 7.45 -9.01
N LYS A 63 -14.44 6.60 -8.60
CA LYS A 63 -14.71 5.38 -7.82
C LYS A 63 -14.69 5.56 -6.29
N ASN A 64 -14.84 6.79 -5.82
CA ASN A 64 -14.83 7.10 -4.37
C ASN A 64 -15.96 6.39 -3.61
N LYS A 65 -17.15 6.27 -4.22
CA LYS A 65 -18.28 5.55 -3.61
C LYS A 65 -17.96 4.06 -3.40
N LEU A 66 -17.38 3.43 -4.42
CA LEU A 66 -16.94 2.05 -4.35
C LEU A 66 -15.83 1.86 -3.31
N LEU A 67 -14.89 2.81 -3.20
CA LEU A 67 -13.86 2.78 -2.16
C LEU A 67 -14.46 2.79 -0.75
N GLU A 68 -15.45 3.65 -0.47
CA GLU A 68 -16.12 3.67 0.83
C GLU A 68 -16.88 2.35 1.12
N GLN A 69 -17.56 1.77 0.13
CA GLN A 69 -18.20 0.46 0.28
C GLN A 69 -17.18 -0.64 0.64
N ILE A 70 -16.01 -0.64 0.00
CA ILE A 70 -14.92 -1.57 0.31
C ILE A 70 -14.37 -1.33 1.71
N LYS A 71 -14.24 -0.07 2.16
CA LYS A 71 -13.81 0.27 3.52
C LYS A 71 -14.81 -0.25 4.55
N ASP A 72 -16.11 -0.02 4.35
CA ASP A 72 -17.16 -0.51 5.25
C ASP A 72 -17.13 -2.04 5.38
N TYR A 73 -17.06 -2.74 4.25
CA TYR A 73 -16.92 -4.20 4.25
C TYR A 73 -15.66 -4.66 5.00
N THR A 74 -14.54 -3.98 4.78
CA THR A 74 -13.26 -4.28 5.45
C THR A 74 -13.38 -4.11 6.96
N ARG A 75 -14.04 -3.05 7.46
CA ARG A 75 -14.21 -2.84 8.91
C ARG A 75 -15.04 -3.95 9.56
N GLU A 76 -16.01 -4.49 8.84
CA GLU A 76 -16.88 -5.56 9.34
C GLU A 76 -16.23 -6.95 9.26
N HIS A 77 -15.48 -7.24 8.19
CA HIS A 77 -15.04 -8.60 7.86
C HIS A 77 -13.53 -8.84 8.07
N ALA A 78 -12.70 -7.79 8.12
CA ALA A 78 -11.26 -7.91 8.32
C ALA A 78 -10.88 -7.69 9.80
N ALA A 79 -11.14 -8.69 10.65
CA ALA A 79 -10.87 -8.63 12.09
C ALA A 79 -9.39 -8.40 12.47
N TRP A 80 -8.46 -8.59 11.53
CA TRP A 80 -7.02 -8.38 11.71
C TRP A 80 -6.55 -6.94 11.47
N ILE A 81 -7.44 -6.04 11.03
CA ILE A 81 -7.13 -4.63 10.77
C ILE A 81 -7.64 -3.80 11.93
N HIS A 82 -6.72 -3.08 12.60
CA HIS A 82 -7.02 -2.38 13.85
C HIS A 82 -6.98 -0.86 13.76
N SER A 83 -6.56 -0.30 12.62
CA SER A 83 -6.48 1.15 12.43
C SER A 83 -7.18 1.58 11.14
N GLU A 84 -7.79 2.77 11.17
CA GLU A 84 -8.47 3.33 10.00
C GLU A 84 -7.50 3.57 8.83
N LYS A 85 -6.23 3.87 9.12
CA LYS A 85 -5.19 4.00 8.09
C LYS A 85 -4.94 2.68 7.37
N ASP A 86 -4.91 1.57 8.12
CA ASP A 86 -4.73 0.25 7.54
C ASP A 86 -5.98 -0.21 6.77
N VAL A 87 -7.18 0.20 7.22
CA VAL A 87 -8.44 -0.02 6.48
C VAL A 87 -8.40 0.70 5.13
N GLU A 88 -8.06 1.98 5.12
CA GLU A 88 -7.93 2.76 3.88
C GLU A 88 -6.90 2.16 2.94
N PHE A 89 -5.71 1.86 3.46
CA PHE A 89 -4.64 1.22 2.69
C PHE A 89 -5.11 -0.09 2.05
N HIS A 90 -5.74 -0.97 2.86
CA HIS A 90 -6.23 -2.26 2.39
C HIS A 90 -7.33 -2.10 1.34
N ALA A 91 -8.29 -1.20 1.58
CA ALA A 91 -9.39 -0.96 0.65
C ALA A 91 -8.89 -0.43 -0.70
N VAL A 92 -7.91 0.47 -0.70
CA VAL A 92 -7.26 0.95 -1.93
C VAL A 92 -6.56 -0.20 -2.67
N ASP A 93 -5.81 -1.05 -1.98
CA ASP A 93 -5.14 -2.22 -2.59
C ASP A 93 -6.16 -3.18 -3.21
N CYS A 94 -7.26 -3.46 -2.50
CA CYS A 94 -8.36 -4.29 -3.00
C CYS A 94 -9.04 -3.70 -4.22
N LEU A 95 -9.29 -2.38 -4.24
CA LEU A 95 -9.88 -1.69 -5.38
C LEU A 95 -8.95 -1.71 -6.60
N CYS A 96 -7.66 -1.40 -6.41
CA CYS A 96 -6.66 -1.44 -7.48
C CYS A 96 -6.43 -2.84 -8.04
N SER A 97 -6.46 -3.87 -7.20
CA SER A 97 -6.29 -5.27 -7.61
C SER A 97 -7.57 -5.89 -8.18
N GLY A 98 -8.74 -5.34 -7.87
CA GLY A 98 -10.03 -5.95 -8.18
C GLY A 98 -10.39 -7.12 -7.27
N ALA A 99 -9.69 -7.30 -6.14
CA ALA A 99 -9.92 -8.42 -5.22
C ALA A 99 -11.35 -8.44 -4.65
N TYR A 100 -11.95 -7.26 -4.43
CA TYR A 100 -13.30 -7.10 -3.90
C TYR A 100 -14.38 -7.81 -4.75
N ARG A 101 -14.12 -8.04 -6.04
CA ARG A 101 -15.04 -8.72 -6.95
C ARG A 101 -15.27 -10.19 -6.62
N TYR A 102 -14.40 -10.76 -5.80
CA TYR A 102 -14.44 -12.17 -5.40
C TYR A 102 -14.84 -12.34 -3.94
N TRP A 103 -15.24 -11.27 -3.25
CA TRP A 103 -15.68 -11.33 -1.86
C TRP A 103 -17.09 -11.89 -1.74
N GLU A 104 -17.28 -12.80 -0.79
CA GLU A 104 -18.60 -13.35 -0.51
C GLU A 104 -19.52 -12.28 0.07
N ASN A 105 -20.74 -12.22 -0.47
CA ASN A 105 -21.81 -11.30 -0.03
C ASN A 105 -21.45 -9.80 -0.15
N PHE A 106 -20.42 -9.44 -0.91
CA PHE A 106 -20.10 -8.05 -1.18
C PHE A 106 -20.88 -7.56 -2.41
N HIS A 107 -21.95 -6.80 -2.15
CA HIS A 107 -22.72 -6.12 -3.18
C HIS A 107 -22.25 -4.65 -3.28
N TYR A 108 -21.87 -4.24 -4.47
CA TYR A 108 -21.35 -2.90 -4.72
C TYR A 108 -22.04 -2.23 -5.90
N GLU A 109 -22.04 -0.91 -5.89
CA GLU A 109 -22.49 -0.08 -7.01
C GLU A 109 -21.24 0.52 -7.67
N GLU A 110 -21.16 0.46 -9.01
CA GLU A 110 -20.02 1.01 -9.77
C GLU A 110 -20.00 2.54 -9.80
#